data_AF-A0AAN0JJT0-F1
#
_entry.id   AF-A0AAN0JJT0-F1
#
_cell.length_a   1.000
_cell.length_b   1.000
_cell.length_c   1.000
_cell.angle_alpha   90.00
_cell.angle_beta   90.00
_cell.angle_gamma   90.00
#
_symmetry.space_group_name_H-M   'P 1'
#
loop_
_entity.id
_entity.type
_entity.pdbx_description
1 polymer ?
#
loop_
_entity_poly.entity_id
_entity_poly.type
_entity_poly.pdbx_seq_one_letter_code
_entity_poly.pdbx_strand_id
1 'polypeptide(L)'
;MEQSFDLDEFQHQTIGQIAGGTRLYYPFELFIETREQNEIFDKYHNGANNVKISVVNVSTRKVEPEEPLRVEEGWTVGELKQHIGEVYNLNSSCMRLVMKNFKYGDVTDISDVGSTLEEIFRKSTYLDRQLVYVSSDPEDYQKEYKDSLMYKYVGLPVNPILLSITIPPGPEATPTTTNRRKGRVPVIMKIISTENKGKERRIQVEVNSIITLAQLKEELVPLIGVPPTGFRVYEIRDNNKEHELERLDEILKSGSKLIIRLGRASRRGEYRIKLYLLQVNNTEFCNFMMESIVAKAKPNEIT
;
A
#
# COMPACT_ATOMS: atom_id res chain seq x y z
N MET A 1 23.13 14.80 17.20
CA MET A 1 23.83 15.44 16.07
C MET A 1 24.72 14.36 15.53
N GLU A 2 24.31 13.75 14.42
CA GLU A 2 25.10 12.72 13.75
C GLU A 2 26.22 13.45 13.01
N GLN A 3 27.47 12.98 13.20
CA GLN A 3 28.65 13.56 12.57
C GLN A 3 29.40 12.44 11.88
N SER A 4 29.71 12.63 10.60
CA SER A 4 30.59 11.75 9.84
C SER A 4 32.05 12.11 10.14
N PHE A 5 32.88 11.10 10.40
CA PHE A 5 34.32 11.28 10.61
C PHE A 5 35.07 10.51 9.53
N ASP A 6 35.86 11.23 8.73
CA ASP A 6 36.81 10.61 7.81
C ASP A 6 38.00 10.08 8.62
N LEU A 7 38.14 8.75 8.69
CA LEU A 7 39.22 8.16 9.47
C LEU A 7 40.59 8.62 8.99
N ASP A 8 40.78 8.98 7.73
CA ASP A 8 42.06 9.47 7.21
C ASP A 8 42.41 10.88 7.72
N GLU A 9 41.39 11.69 8.02
CA GLU A 9 41.57 13.04 8.59
C GLU A 9 41.75 12.99 10.12
N PHE A 10 41.07 12.04 10.78
CA PHE A 10 41.00 11.95 12.24
C PHE A 10 41.86 10.84 12.86
N GLN A 11 42.83 10.27 12.12
CA GLN A 11 43.75 9.22 12.62
C GLN A 11 44.47 9.56 13.93
N HIS A 12 44.63 10.86 14.22
CA HIS A 12 45.28 11.38 15.42
C HIS A 12 44.40 11.35 16.68
N GLN A 13 43.10 11.08 16.55
CA GLN A 13 42.14 11.07 17.67
C GLN A 13 41.77 9.63 18.05
N THR A 14 41.60 9.39 19.36
CA THR A 14 41.06 8.14 19.87
C THR A 14 39.55 8.07 19.64
N ILE A 15 38.98 6.87 19.55
CA ILE A 15 37.51 6.65 19.47
C ILE A 15 36.80 7.38 20.62
N GLY A 16 37.39 7.39 21.82
CA GLY A 16 36.83 8.11 22.96
C GLY A 16 36.78 9.63 22.78
N GLN A 17 37.73 10.22 22.05
CA GLN A 17 37.72 11.65 21.71
C GLN A 17 36.67 11.94 20.63
N ILE A 18 36.58 11.09 19.61
CA ILE A 18 35.62 11.20 18.50
C ILE A 18 34.18 11.05 19.02
N ALA A 19 33.94 10.08 19.91
CA ALA A 19 32.62 9.80 20.50
C ALA A 19 32.22 10.78 21.63
N GLY A 20 33.05 11.78 21.96
CA GLY A 20 32.74 12.76 23.01
C GLY A 20 32.85 12.23 24.45
N GLY A 21 33.63 11.16 24.66
CA GLY A 21 33.92 10.54 25.95
C GLY A 21 32.88 9.51 26.42
N THR A 22 33.14 8.87 27.57
CA THR A 22 32.21 7.96 28.25
C THR A 22 31.08 8.73 28.92
N ARG A 23 30.09 9.17 28.14
CA ARG A 23 28.79 9.55 28.72
C ARG A 23 28.10 8.26 29.19
N LEU A 24 28.22 7.96 30.48
CA LEU A 24 27.72 6.76 31.19
C LEU A 24 26.22 6.40 30.97
N TYR A 25 25.47 7.18 30.19
CA TYR A 25 24.02 7.05 30.01
C TYR A 25 23.53 7.00 28.56
N TYR A 26 24.42 6.98 27.55
CA TYR A 26 24.01 6.84 26.16
C TYR A 26 24.88 5.80 25.45
N PRO A 27 24.32 4.67 24.97
CA PRO A 27 25.03 3.82 24.02
C PRO A 27 25.32 4.67 22.78
N PHE A 28 26.56 4.64 22.30
CA PHE A 28 26.89 5.23 21.00
C PHE A 28 26.62 4.16 19.93
N GLU A 29 25.90 4.53 18.89
CA GLU A 29 25.64 3.66 17.74
C GLU A 29 26.60 4.06 16.61
N LEU A 30 27.20 3.06 15.96
CA LEU A 30 28.06 3.26 14.80
C LEU A 30 27.39 2.63 13.58
N PHE A 31 27.31 3.40 12.50
CA PHE A 31 26.97 2.88 11.19
C PHE A 31 28.27 2.63 10.41
N ILE A 32 28.44 1.42 9.91
CA ILE A 32 29.58 1.06 9.05
C ILE A 32 29.04 0.95 7.64
N GLU A 33 29.50 1.84 6.76
CA GLU A 33 29.27 1.74 5.33
C GLU A 33 30.32 0.81 4.70
N THR A 34 29.87 -0.11 3.86
CA THR A 34 30.73 -1.04 3.12
C THR A 34 30.49 -0.88 1.63
N ARG A 35 31.53 -1.02 0.82
CA ARG A 35 31.49 -0.94 -0.65
C ARG A 35 32.07 -2.21 -1.29
N GLU A 36 31.82 -2.42 -2.57
CA GLU A 36 32.49 -3.47 -3.34
C GLU A 36 33.98 -3.12 -3.58
N GLN A 37 34.82 -4.13 -3.81
CA GLN A 37 36.30 -4.02 -3.79
C GLN A 37 36.89 -2.91 -4.68
N ASN A 38 36.18 -2.51 -5.75
CA ASN A 38 36.66 -1.54 -6.75
C ASN A 38 35.86 -0.22 -6.79
N GLU A 39 34.86 -0.07 -5.94
CA GLU A 39 34.11 1.19 -5.84
C GLU A 39 34.95 2.22 -5.09
N ILE A 40 34.70 3.52 -5.29
CA ILE A 40 35.34 4.60 -4.53
C ILE A 40 34.32 5.09 -3.51
N PHE A 41 34.68 5.20 -2.22
CA PHE A 41 33.80 5.88 -1.27
C PHE A 41 33.69 7.35 -1.66
N ASP A 42 32.47 7.83 -1.80
CA ASP A 42 32.26 9.27 -1.89
C ASP A 42 32.74 9.93 -0.59
N LYS A 43 33.41 11.07 -0.71
CA LYS A 43 33.94 11.78 0.45
C LYS A 43 32.77 12.29 1.30
N TYR A 44 32.86 12.10 2.61
CA TYR A 44 31.89 12.68 3.53
C TYR A 44 32.17 14.18 3.68
N HIS A 45 31.21 14.99 3.24
CA HIS A 45 31.23 16.43 3.46
C HIS A 45 30.50 16.77 4.75
N ASN A 46 30.98 17.79 5.47
CA ASN A 46 30.29 18.27 6.68
C ASN A 46 28.90 18.78 6.27
N GLY A 47 27.83 18.20 6.82
CA GLY A 47 26.44 18.43 6.38
C GLY A 47 25.90 17.41 5.36
N ALA A 48 26.65 16.33 5.07
CA ALA A 48 26.13 15.17 4.35
C ALA A 48 25.23 14.33 5.26
N ASN A 49 24.02 14.02 4.80
CA ASN A 49 23.03 13.21 5.49
C ASN A 49 22.63 12.00 4.65
N ASN A 50 22.09 10.98 5.31
CA ASN A 50 21.47 9.83 4.63
C ASN A 50 19.95 9.97 4.72
N VAL A 51 19.30 10.05 3.56
CA VAL A 51 17.85 10.00 3.43
C VAL A 51 17.46 8.64 2.87
N LYS A 52 16.41 8.03 3.39
CA LYS A 52 15.86 6.80 2.80
C LYS A 52 14.96 7.17 1.64
N ILE A 53 15.20 6.56 0.48
CA ILE A 53 14.39 6.70 -0.72
C ILE A 53 13.61 5.42 -0.96
N SER A 54 12.33 5.56 -1.26
CA SER A 54 11.49 4.45 -1.72
C SER A 54 10.80 4.85 -3.02
N VAL A 55 11.15 4.15 -4.10
CA VAL A 55 10.58 4.43 -5.43
C VAL A 55 9.18 3.83 -5.53
N VAL A 56 8.21 4.65 -5.94
CA VAL A 56 6.81 4.31 -6.10
C VAL A 56 6.45 4.30 -7.58
N ASN A 57 6.22 3.11 -8.09
CA ASN A 57 5.68 2.91 -9.43
C ASN A 57 4.15 2.95 -9.35
N VAL A 58 3.57 4.11 -9.69
CA VAL A 58 2.12 4.37 -9.57
C VAL A 58 1.27 3.59 -10.57
N SER A 59 1.82 3.25 -11.75
CA SER A 59 1.12 2.48 -12.78
C SER A 59 0.98 1.01 -12.41
N THR A 60 2.03 0.40 -11.84
CA THR A 60 2.01 -0.99 -11.36
C THR A 60 1.59 -1.14 -9.90
N ARG A 61 1.44 -0.03 -9.17
CA ARG A 61 1.11 0.01 -7.73
C ARG A 61 2.15 -0.71 -6.87
N LYS A 62 3.42 -0.50 -7.20
CA LYS A 62 4.57 -1.11 -6.53
C LYS A 62 5.34 -0.04 -5.79
N VAL A 63 5.69 -0.34 -4.54
CA VAL A 63 6.60 0.47 -3.72
C VAL A 63 7.85 -0.38 -3.54
N GLU A 64 8.97 0.11 -4.04
CA GLU A 64 10.27 -0.54 -3.89
C GLU A 64 10.78 -0.43 -2.45
N PRO A 65 11.66 -1.34 -2.00
CA PRO A 65 12.30 -1.24 -0.69
C PRO A 65 12.97 0.12 -0.46
N GLU A 66 13.07 0.49 0.81
CA GLU A 66 13.77 1.71 1.22
C GLU A 66 15.28 1.50 1.08
N GLU A 67 15.93 2.38 0.31
CA GLU A 67 17.38 2.37 0.12
C GLU A 67 17.98 3.70 0.61
N PRO A 68 19.14 3.68 1.30
CA PRO A 68 19.80 4.91 1.71
C PRO A 68 20.34 5.64 0.49
N LEU A 69 20.06 6.94 0.42
CA LEU A 69 20.63 7.87 -0.55
C LEU A 69 21.36 8.98 0.23
N ARG A 70 22.60 9.22 -0.15
CA ARG A 70 23.40 10.30 0.41
C ARG A 70 22.96 11.63 -0.21
N VAL A 71 22.77 12.65 0.62
CA VAL A 71 22.36 13.98 0.20
C VAL A 71 23.13 15.05 0.99
N GLU A 72 23.20 16.26 0.46
CA GLU A 72 23.76 17.40 1.20
C GLU A 72 22.64 18.28 1.75
N GLU A 73 22.74 18.70 3.01
CA GLU A 73 21.76 19.59 3.66
C GLU A 73 21.50 20.88 2.87
N GLY A 74 22.53 21.41 2.21
CA GLY A 74 22.44 22.64 1.42
C GLY A 74 21.67 22.50 0.11
N TRP A 75 21.38 21.28 -0.36
CA TRP A 75 20.70 21.08 -1.63
C TRP A 75 19.28 21.63 -1.63
N THR A 76 18.86 22.12 -2.78
CA THR A 76 17.47 22.42 -3.11
C THR A 76 16.73 21.13 -3.48
N VAL A 77 15.40 21.20 -3.49
CA VAL A 77 14.56 20.10 -4.00
C VAL A 77 14.90 19.77 -5.46
N GLY A 78 15.29 20.76 -6.27
CA GLY A 78 15.68 20.55 -7.67
C GLY A 78 16.95 19.70 -7.80
N GLU A 79 17.98 20.02 -7.01
CA GLU A 79 19.24 19.25 -6.95
C GLU A 79 18.98 17.82 -6.46
N LEU A 80 18.12 17.66 -5.44
CA LEU A 80 17.70 16.33 -4.98
C LEU A 80 17.00 15.54 -6.10
N LYS A 81 16.06 16.14 -6.85
CA LYS A 81 15.39 15.48 -7.98
C LYS A 81 16.37 15.06 -9.06
N GLN A 82 17.37 15.90 -9.36
CA GLN A 82 18.41 15.57 -10.34
C GLN A 82 19.23 14.36 -9.87
N HIS A 83 19.72 14.38 -8.63
CA HIS A 83 20.53 13.29 -8.08
C HIS A 83 19.76 11.96 -8.01
N ILE A 84 18.50 11.99 -7.55
CA ILE A 84 17.63 10.81 -7.58
C ILE A 84 17.43 10.31 -9.01
N GLY A 85 17.29 11.22 -9.98
CA GLY A 85 17.16 10.88 -11.39
C GLY A 85 18.37 10.13 -11.94
N GLU A 86 19.57 10.54 -11.56
CA GLU A 86 20.82 9.90 -11.93
C GLU A 86 20.98 8.50 -11.28
N VAL A 87 20.71 8.39 -9.98
CA VAL A 87 20.89 7.13 -9.23
C VAL A 87 19.85 6.07 -9.59
N TYR A 88 18.57 6.46 -9.71
CA TYR A 88 17.46 5.53 -9.93
C TYR A 88 17.00 5.47 -11.40
N ASN A 89 17.68 6.18 -12.30
CA ASN A 89 17.33 6.29 -13.72
C ASN A 89 15.86 6.76 -13.92
N LEU A 90 15.51 7.85 -13.24
CA LEU A 90 14.18 8.46 -13.24
C LEU A 90 14.21 9.85 -13.88
N ASN A 91 13.09 10.29 -14.45
CA ASN A 91 13.00 11.62 -15.04
C ASN A 91 12.73 12.69 -13.96
N SER A 92 13.74 13.51 -13.67
CA SER A 92 13.68 14.57 -12.65
C SER A 92 12.66 15.67 -12.93
N SER A 93 12.31 15.91 -14.21
CA SER A 93 11.36 16.97 -14.59
C SER A 93 9.91 16.68 -14.21
N CYS A 94 9.57 15.39 -13.99
CA CYS A 94 8.24 14.95 -13.57
C CYS A 94 8.27 14.17 -12.26
N MET A 95 9.23 14.48 -11.38
CA MET A 95 9.34 13.84 -10.07
C MET A 95 8.44 14.48 -9.02
N ARG A 96 7.61 13.64 -8.42
CA ARG A 96 6.91 13.92 -7.17
C ARG A 96 7.66 13.30 -6.00
N LEU A 97 7.95 14.13 -4.99
CA LEU A 97 8.63 13.76 -3.74
C LEU A 97 7.66 13.92 -2.57
N VAL A 98 7.44 12.85 -1.81
CA VAL A 98 6.53 12.84 -0.66
C VAL A 98 7.29 12.37 0.58
N MET A 99 7.42 13.23 1.58
CA MET A 99 8.16 12.96 2.80
C MET A 99 7.25 12.38 3.88
N LYS A 100 7.68 11.30 4.54
CA LYS A 100 6.98 10.73 5.69
C LYS A 100 7.22 11.53 6.96
N ASN A 101 6.14 11.86 7.67
CA ASN A 101 6.21 12.49 8.98
C ASN A 101 5.99 11.45 10.07
N PHE A 102 7.08 11.04 10.72
CA PHE A 102 7.01 10.03 11.78
C PHE A 102 6.29 10.49 13.04
N LYS A 103 6.18 11.81 13.27
CA LYS A 103 5.54 12.34 14.48
C LYS A 103 4.02 12.25 14.40
N TYR A 104 3.44 12.53 13.23
CA TYR A 104 1.98 12.55 13.04
C TYR A 104 1.46 11.34 12.26
N GLY A 105 2.36 10.53 11.68
CA GLY A 105 1.99 9.35 10.89
C GLY A 105 1.39 9.67 9.52
N ASP A 106 1.45 10.94 9.11
CA ASP A 106 1.04 11.43 7.79
C ASP A 106 2.27 11.65 6.89
N VAL A 107 2.03 12.19 5.71
CA VAL A 107 3.08 12.53 4.74
C VAL A 107 2.84 13.91 4.16
N THR A 108 3.90 14.53 3.68
CA THR A 108 3.89 15.89 3.12
C THR A 108 4.47 15.87 1.71
N ASP A 109 3.78 16.46 0.74
CA ASP A 109 4.36 16.71 -0.59
C ASP A 109 5.41 17.82 -0.48
N ILE A 110 6.64 17.52 -0.91
CA ILE A 110 7.77 18.45 -0.89
C ILE A 110 8.27 18.80 -2.30
N SER A 111 7.54 18.40 -3.34
CA SER A 111 8.00 18.45 -4.74
C SER A 111 8.36 19.85 -5.25
N ASP A 112 7.68 20.89 -4.75
CA ASP A 112 7.80 22.26 -5.25
C ASP A 112 8.17 23.24 -4.12
N VAL A 113 8.78 22.74 -3.05
CA VAL A 113 9.20 23.59 -1.93
C VAL A 113 10.46 24.36 -2.32
N GLY A 114 10.38 25.69 -2.28
CA GLY A 114 11.49 26.61 -2.55
C GLY A 114 12.47 26.77 -1.38
N SER A 115 12.80 25.68 -0.68
CA SER A 115 13.70 25.64 0.48
C SER A 115 14.83 24.63 0.27
N THR A 116 15.85 24.69 1.12
CA THR A 116 16.91 23.68 1.19
C THR A 116 16.44 22.43 1.94
N LEU A 117 17.15 21.32 1.73
CA LEU A 117 16.94 20.08 2.46
C LEU A 117 17.10 20.30 3.96
N GLU A 118 18.08 21.11 4.40
CA GLU A 118 18.24 21.51 5.79
C GLU A 118 16.93 22.03 6.38
N GLU A 119 16.28 23.00 5.74
CA GLU A 119 15.03 23.60 6.23
C GLU A 119 13.84 22.63 6.23
N ILE A 120 13.75 21.79 5.19
CA ILE A 120 12.69 20.78 5.05
C ILE A 120 12.83 19.72 6.16
N PHE A 121 14.07 19.29 6.41
CA PHE A 121 14.44 18.22 7.33
C PHE A 121 14.57 18.67 8.78
N ARG A 122 14.79 19.97 9.04
CA ARG A 122 14.85 20.55 10.40
C ARG A 122 13.60 20.29 11.24
N LYS A 123 12.45 20.05 10.59
CA LYS A 123 11.18 19.74 11.26
C LYS A 123 11.11 18.30 11.79
N SER A 124 12.02 17.42 11.39
CA SER A 124 12.11 16.05 11.88
C SER A 124 13.00 15.99 13.12
N THR A 125 12.49 15.39 14.20
CA THR A 125 13.25 15.17 15.44
C THR A 125 14.36 14.12 15.30
N TYR A 126 14.38 13.39 14.18
CA TYR A 126 15.28 12.26 13.89
C TYR A 126 15.73 12.36 12.43
N LEU A 127 16.98 12.78 12.21
CA LEU A 127 17.56 13.00 10.87
C LEU A 127 17.83 11.65 10.15
N ASP A 128 18.21 10.61 10.90
CA ASP A 128 18.44 9.22 10.48
C ASP A 128 17.19 8.47 9.96
N ARG A 129 16.00 9.02 10.18
CA ARG A 129 14.73 8.34 9.88
C ARG A 129 14.00 8.91 8.68
N GLN A 130 14.56 9.87 7.96
CA GLN A 130 13.81 10.56 6.93
C GLN A 130 13.58 9.66 5.73
N LEU A 131 12.30 9.39 5.45
CA LEU A 131 11.86 8.58 4.33
C LEU A 131 11.14 9.48 3.32
N VAL A 132 11.63 9.46 2.08
CA VAL A 132 11.03 10.15 0.95
C VAL A 132 10.58 9.11 -0.08
N TYR A 133 9.30 9.16 -0.40
CA TYR A 133 8.70 8.39 -1.49
C TYR A 133 8.80 9.18 -2.78
N VAL A 134 9.23 8.50 -3.86
CA VAL A 134 9.52 9.15 -5.14
C VAL A 134 8.72 8.51 -6.27
N SER A 135 8.07 9.30 -7.11
CA SER A 135 7.48 8.81 -8.36
C SER A 135 7.84 9.75 -9.50
N SER A 136 8.06 9.19 -10.69
CA SER A 136 8.43 9.92 -11.91
C SER A 136 7.42 9.67 -13.04
N ASP A 137 6.14 9.52 -12.68
CA ASP A 137 5.05 9.31 -13.64
C ASP A 137 4.52 10.65 -14.17
N PRO A 138 4.65 10.93 -15.49
CA PRO A 138 4.27 12.22 -16.04
C PRO A 138 2.77 12.53 -15.89
N GLU A 139 1.90 11.53 -16.05
CA GLU A 139 0.45 11.73 -15.96
C GLU A 139 0.00 12.01 -14.54
N ASP A 140 0.58 11.33 -13.55
CA ASP A 140 0.28 11.57 -12.15
C ASP A 140 0.89 12.89 -11.65
N TYR A 141 2.06 13.28 -12.16
CA TYR A 141 2.74 14.52 -11.81
C TYR A 141 1.92 15.77 -12.18
N GLN A 142 1.18 15.74 -13.30
CA GLN A 142 0.33 16.86 -13.73
C GLN A 142 -0.91 17.08 -12.85
N LYS A 143 -1.27 16.12 -11.99
CA LYS A 143 -2.42 16.25 -11.09
C LYS A 143 -2.03 17.00 -9.84
N GLU A 144 -2.97 17.67 -9.20
CA GLU A 144 -2.78 18.12 -7.82
C GLU A 144 -2.46 16.93 -6.91
N TYR A 145 -1.65 17.16 -5.87
CA TYR A 145 -1.20 16.09 -4.98
C TYR A 145 -2.37 15.25 -4.43
N LYS A 146 -3.44 15.88 -3.96
CA LYS A 146 -4.59 15.20 -3.36
C LYS A 146 -5.38 14.32 -4.35
N ASP A 147 -5.30 14.62 -5.64
CA ASP A 147 -5.96 13.87 -6.71
C ASP A 147 -5.04 12.80 -7.33
N SER A 148 -3.81 12.72 -6.85
CA SER A 148 -2.78 11.87 -7.40
C SER A 148 -2.80 10.45 -6.83
N LEU A 149 -2.33 9.50 -7.63
CA LEU A 149 -2.12 8.12 -7.24
C LEU A 149 -1.09 8.01 -6.12
N MET A 150 -0.06 8.85 -6.12
CA MET A 150 0.89 8.95 -5.02
C MET A 150 0.20 9.23 -3.67
N TYR A 151 -0.72 10.21 -3.63
CA TYR A 151 -1.51 10.48 -2.42
C TYR A 151 -2.40 9.29 -2.04
N LYS A 152 -3.01 8.63 -3.02
CA LYS A 152 -3.84 7.44 -2.76
C LYS A 152 -3.04 6.27 -2.17
N TYR A 153 -1.77 6.11 -2.54
CA TYR A 153 -0.95 4.97 -2.11
C TYR A 153 -0.11 5.24 -0.86
N VAL A 154 0.36 6.47 -0.69
CA VAL A 154 1.32 6.86 0.36
C VAL A 154 0.77 7.99 1.24
N GLY A 155 -0.08 8.85 0.66
CA GLY A 155 -0.72 10.00 1.30
C GLY A 155 -1.73 9.68 2.38
N LEU A 156 -2.45 8.58 2.20
CA LEU A 156 -3.48 8.15 3.15
C LEU A 156 -2.81 7.44 4.33
N PRO A 157 -3.15 7.80 5.58
CA PRO A 157 -2.67 7.04 6.73
C PRO A 157 -3.11 5.58 6.57
N VAL A 158 -2.10 4.72 6.49
CA VAL A 158 -2.22 3.26 6.48
C VAL A 158 -2.64 2.82 7.87
N ASN A 159 -3.90 3.05 8.19
CA ASN A 159 -4.50 2.57 9.42
C ASN A 159 -5.03 1.16 9.17
N PRO A 160 -4.78 0.20 10.07
CA PRO A 160 -5.47 -1.07 10.01
C PRO A 160 -6.98 -0.82 10.13
N ILE A 161 -7.74 -1.37 9.19
CA ILE A 161 -9.20 -1.38 9.22
C ILE A 161 -9.69 -2.79 9.48
N LEU A 162 -10.81 -2.89 10.19
CA LEU A 162 -11.48 -4.15 10.50
C LEU A 162 -12.57 -4.41 9.49
N LEU A 163 -12.49 -5.56 8.80
CA LEU A 163 -13.55 -6.05 7.93
C LEU A 163 -14.19 -7.29 8.54
N SER A 164 -15.52 -7.35 8.50
CA SER A 164 -16.27 -8.56 8.84
C SER A 164 -16.72 -9.25 7.55
N ILE A 165 -16.16 -10.42 7.24
CA ILE A 165 -16.39 -11.12 5.98
C ILE A 165 -17.12 -12.43 6.24
N THR A 166 -18.25 -12.64 5.57
CA THR A 166 -18.97 -13.92 5.56
C THR A 166 -18.57 -14.68 4.30
N ILE A 167 -17.93 -15.84 4.47
CA ILE A 167 -17.44 -16.69 3.37
C ILE A 167 -18.28 -17.97 3.25
N PRO A 168 -18.45 -18.50 2.02
CA PRO A 168 -19.16 -19.74 1.78
C PRO A 168 -18.46 -20.94 2.46
N PRO A 169 -19.17 -22.07 2.63
CA PRO A 169 -18.56 -23.30 3.12
C PRO A 169 -17.47 -23.73 2.15
N GLY A 170 -16.27 -23.98 2.67
CA GLY A 170 -15.08 -24.35 1.90
C GLY A 170 -14.14 -25.18 2.77
N PRO A 171 -13.02 -25.68 2.20
CA PRO A 171 -12.09 -26.52 2.95
C PRO A 171 -11.59 -25.81 4.21
N GLU A 172 -11.31 -26.57 5.27
CA GLU A 172 -10.66 -26.06 6.48
C GLU A 172 -9.30 -25.48 6.08
N ALA A 173 -9.17 -24.15 6.12
CA ALA A 173 -7.95 -23.46 5.74
C ALA A 173 -7.14 -23.14 6.99
N THR A 174 -5.88 -23.58 7.01
CA THR A 174 -4.89 -23.21 8.01
C THR A 174 -4.56 -21.72 7.87
N PRO A 175 -4.58 -20.91 8.94
CA PRO A 175 -4.29 -19.49 8.88
C PRO A 175 -2.87 -19.28 8.37
N THR A 176 -2.73 -18.76 7.16
CA THR A 176 -1.42 -18.40 6.60
C THR A 176 -1.29 -16.89 6.69
N THR A 177 -0.34 -16.44 7.49
CA THR A 177 0.15 -15.06 7.43
C THR A 177 0.89 -14.89 6.10
N THR A 178 0.25 -14.33 5.08
CA THR A 178 0.89 -14.13 3.77
C THR A 178 1.87 -12.94 3.80
N ASN A 179 2.95 -13.05 4.57
CA ASN A 179 4.09 -12.14 4.46
C ASN A 179 5.04 -12.65 3.37
N ARG A 180 4.64 -12.61 2.08
CA ARG A 180 5.61 -12.84 0.98
C ARG A 180 5.07 -12.51 -0.40
N ARG A 181 5.37 -11.29 -0.87
CA ARG A 181 5.85 -11.00 -2.23
C ARG A 181 6.84 -9.82 -2.13
N LYS A 182 8.12 -10.05 -2.43
CA LYS A 182 9.10 -8.96 -2.56
C LYS A 182 8.59 -8.01 -3.67
N GLY A 183 8.44 -6.73 -3.37
CA GLY A 183 8.08 -5.72 -4.36
C GLY A 183 6.58 -5.57 -4.65
N ARG A 184 5.71 -5.78 -3.67
CA ARG A 184 4.34 -5.23 -3.66
C ARG A 184 4.14 -4.71 -2.25
N VAL A 185 3.47 -3.57 -2.04
CA VAL A 185 3.11 -3.14 -0.67
C VAL A 185 2.51 -4.36 0.03
N PRO A 186 3.09 -4.87 1.13
CA PRO A 186 2.59 -6.07 1.76
C PRO A 186 1.16 -5.78 2.20
N VAL A 187 0.20 -6.41 1.53
CA VAL A 187 -1.18 -6.41 1.99
C VAL A 187 -1.19 -7.33 3.18
N ILE A 188 -1.00 -6.76 4.37
CA ILE A 188 -1.11 -7.50 5.61
C ILE A 188 -2.60 -7.76 5.79
N MET A 189 -3.05 -8.95 5.40
CA MET A 189 -4.33 -9.49 5.82
C MET A 189 -4.08 -10.42 7.00
N LYS A 190 -4.49 -9.98 8.19
CA LYS A 190 -4.39 -10.78 9.42
C LYS A 190 -5.78 -11.23 9.82
N ILE A 191 -6.00 -12.54 9.88
CA ILE A 191 -7.24 -13.09 10.41
C ILE A 191 -7.22 -12.94 11.94
N ILE A 192 -8.20 -12.25 12.49
CA ILE A 192 -8.32 -11.96 13.92
C ILE A 192 -9.16 -13.04 14.60
N SER A 193 -10.28 -13.38 13.98
CA SER A 193 -11.20 -14.38 14.49
C SER A 193 -11.92 -15.09 13.37
N THR A 194 -12.37 -16.31 13.67
CA THR A 194 -13.17 -17.14 12.79
C THR A 194 -14.32 -17.73 13.60
N GLU A 195 -15.54 -17.51 13.16
CA GLU A 195 -16.77 -18.06 13.74
C GLU A 195 -17.49 -18.91 12.70
N ASN A 196 -17.83 -20.14 13.06
CA ASN A 196 -18.62 -21.02 12.20
C ASN A 196 -20.07 -20.99 12.69
N LYS A 197 -21.01 -20.52 11.86
CA LYS A 197 -22.46 -20.56 12.14
C LYS A 197 -23.17 -21.30 11.01
N GLY A 198 -23.46 -22.58 11.23
CA GLY A 198 -24.16 -23.42 10.26
C GLY A 198 -23.33 -23.64 8.99
N LYS A 199 -23.88 -23.26 7.81
CA LYS A 199 -23.21 -23.40 6.51
C LYS A 199 -22.27 -22.23 6.17
N GLU A 200 -22.25 -21.17 6.98
CA GLU A 200 -21.46 -19.96 6.72
C GLU A 200 -20.32 -19.81 7.73
N ARG A 201 -19.16 -19.34 7.25
CA ARG A 201 -18.01 -19.01 8.10
C ARG A 201 -17.84 -17.50 8.11
N ARG A 202 -17.83 -16.89 9.29
CA ARG A 202 -17.56 -15.47 9.48
C ARG A 202 -16.12 -15.31 9.91
N ILE A 203 -15.38 -14.46 9.22
CA ILE A 203 -14.01 -14.10 9.57
C ILE A 203 -13.95 -12.61 9.84
N GLN A 204 -13.24 -12.21 10.90
CA GLN A 204 -12.77 -10.84 11.03
C GLN A 204 -11.33 -10.76 10.58
N VAL A 205 -11.06 -9.80 9.71
CA VAL A 205 -9.72 -9.58 9.15
C VAL A 205 -9.31 -8.14 9.38
N GLU A 206 -8.07 -7.98 9.83
CA GLU A 206 -7.37 -6.71 9.82
C GLU A 206 -6.70 -6.57 8.47
N VAL A 207 -6.96 -5.46 7.79
CA VAL A 207 -6.34 -5.12 6.50
C VAL A 207 -5.92 -3.66 6.48
N ASN A 208 -5.03 -3.31 5.57
CA ASN A 208 -4.64 -1.91 5.36
C ASN A 208 -5.83 -1.07 4.82
N SER A 209 -6.03 0.16 5.31
CA SER A 209 -7.05 1.11 4.85
C SER A 209 -7.05 1.37 3.33
N ILE A 210 -5.90 1.19 2.66
CA ILE A 210 -5.79 1.38 1.20
C ILE A 210 -6.06 0.11 0.38
N ILE A 211 -6.47 -1.00 1.02
CA ILE A 211 -6.74 -2.26 0.31
C ILE A 211 -7.83 -2.05 -0.74
N THR A 212 -7.52 -2.45 -1.97
CA THR A 212 -8.49 -2.46 -3.07
C THR A 212 -9.30 -3.75 -3.07
N LEU A 213 -10.49 -3.71 -3.66
CA LEU A 213 -11.29 -4.91 -3.87
C LEU A 213 -10.51 -6.02 -4.59
N ALA A 214 -9.74 -5.69 -5.64
CA ALA A 214 -8.90 -6.68 -6.33
C ALA A 214 -7.90 -7.38 -5.40
N GLN A 215 -7.19 -6.61 -4.58
CA GLN A 215 -6.21 -7.15 -3.63
C GLN A 215 -6.88 -8.02 -2.58
N LEU A 216 -8.02 -7.57 -2.02
CA LEU A 216 -8.77 -8.38 -1.07
C LEU A 216 -9.19 -9.71 -1.70
N LYS A 217 -9.65 -9.71 -2.96
CA LYS A 217 -10.04 -10.95 -3.64
C LYS A 217 -8.87 -11.93 -3.82
N GLU A 218 -7.66 -11.45 -4.11
CA GLU A 218 -6.46 -12.29 -4.17
C GLU A 218 -6.14 -12.94 -2.81
N GLU A 219 -6.20 -12.17 -1.72
CA GLU A 219 -5.92 -12.68 -0.37
C GLU A 219 -6.99 -13.66 0.14
N LEU A 220 -8.21 -13.59 -0.41
CA LEU A 220 -9.30 -14.51 -0.08
C LEU A 220 -9.23 -15.85 -0.85
N VAL A 221 -8.45 -15.94 -1.92
CA VAL A 221 -8.34 -17.18 -2.73
C VAL A 221 -7.98 -18.41 -1.89
N PRO A 222 -6.98 -18.36 -0.99
CA PRO A 222 -6.63 -19.53 -0.15
C PRO A 222 -7.74 -19.96 0.81
N LEU A 223 -8.62 -19.03 1.23
CA LEU A 223 -9.71 -19.30 2.17
C LEU A 223 -10.97 -19.87 1.49
N ILE A 224 -11.20 -19.48 0.24
CA ILE A 224 -12.38 -19.90 -0.54
C ILE A 224 -12.07 -21.12 -1.42
N GLY A 225 -10.84 -21.24 -1.91
CA GLY A 225 -10.41 -22.31 -2.81
C GLY A 225 -10.80 -22.10 -4.28
N VAL A 226 -11.23 -20.89 -4.66
CA VAL A 226 -11.58 -20.54 -6.05
C VAL A 226 -10.88 -19.24 -6.46
N PRO A 227 -10.55 -19.06 -7.75
CA PRO A 227 -9.85 -17.86 -8.22
C PRO A 227 -10.71 -16.59 -8.01
N PRO A 228 -10.11 -15.38 -8.04
CA PRO A 228 -10.82 -14.11 -7.83
C PRO A 228 -12.01 -13.87 -8.76
N THR A 229 -12.02 -14.51 -9.94
CA THR A 229 -13.12 -14.46 -10.92
C THR A 229 -14.26 -15.41 -10.61
N GLY A 230 -14.06 -16.39 -9.72
CA GLY A 230 -15.01 -17.42 -9.34
C GLY A 230 -15.96 -17.04 -8.19
N PHE A 231 -15.79 -15.84 -7.62
CA PHE A 231 -16.67 -15.35 -6.55
C PHE A 231 -16.92 -13.84 -6.64
N ARG A 232 -17.98 -13.41 -5.97
CA ARG A 232 -18.46 -12.02 -5.90
C ARG A 232 -18.46 -11.55 -4.46
N VAL A 233 -18.22 -10.25 -4.28
CA VAL A 233 -18.17 -9.60 -2.97
C VAL A 233 -19.32 -8.60 -2.90
N TYR A 234 -20.12 -8.69 -1.85
CA TYR A 234 -21.24 -7.81 -1.58
C TYR A 234 -20.97 -7.04 -0.30
N GLU A 235 -21.24 -5.74 -0.30
CA GLU A 235 -21.26 -4.93 0.92
C GLU A 235 -22.69 -4.86 1.47
N ILE A 236 -22.83 -5.13 2.77
CA ILE A 236 -24.09 -4.91 3.51
C ILE A 236 -24.11 -3.46 3.97
N ARG A 237 -25.04 -2.67 3.43
CA ARG A 237 -25.27 -1.29 3.85
C ARG A 237 -26.22 -1.23 5.04
N ASP A 238 -26.36 -0.06 5.67
CA ASP A 238 -27.13 0.17 6.91
C ASP A 238 -28.58 -0.37 6.88
N ASN A 239 -29.19 -0.47 5.69
CA ASN A 239 -30.54 -1.03 5.50
C ASN A 239 -30.57 -2.55 5.27
N ASN A 240 -29.51 -3.29 5.63
CA ASN A 240 -29.32 -4.71 5.31
C ASN A 240 -29.42 -5.04 3.80
N LYS A 241 -29.27 -4.03 2.93
CA LYS A 241 -29.25 -4.24 1.48
C LYS A 241 -27.85 -4.66 1.05
N GLU A 242 -27.79 -5.75 0.30
CA GLU A 242 -26.56 -6.24 -0.33
C GLU A 242 -26.31 -5.46 -1.62
N HIS A 243 -25.12 -4.87 -1.75
CA HIS A 243 -24.65 -4.19 -2.94
C HIS A 243 -23.41 -4.91 -3.49
N GLU A 244 -23.46 -5.40 -4.73
CA GLU A 244 -22.30 -6.04 -5.38
C GLU A 244 -21.21 -5.00 -5.62
N LEU A 245 -19.99 -5.28 -5.17
CA LEU A 245 -18.83 -4.43 -5.47
C LEU A 245 -18.25 -4.86 -6.81
N GLU A 246 -18.41 -4.01 -7.83
CA GLU A 246 -17.97 -4.29 -9.21
C GLU A 246 -16.62 -3.66 -9.54
N ARG A 247 -16.28 -2.51 -8.92
CA ARG A 247 -15.08 -1.74 -9.23
C ARG A 247 -13.87 -2.29 -8.47
N LEU A 248 -12.96 -2.92 -9.20
CA LEU A 248 -11.77 -3.57 -8.62
C LEU A 248 -10.79 -2.60 -7.94
N ASP A 249 -10.84 -1.32 -8.29
CA ASP A 249 -10.02 -0.22 -7.75
C ASP A 249 -10.67 0.53 -6.56
N GLU A 250 -11.85 0.10 -6.13
CA GLU A 250 -12.58 0.64 -5.00
C GLU A 250 -11.87 0.31 -3.67
N ILE A 251 -11.80 1.30 -2.78
CA ILE A 251 -11.19 1.19 -1.44
C ILE A 251 -12.29 0.84 -0.43
N LEU A 252 -11.99 -0.09 0.48
CA LEU A 252 -12.92 -0.54 1.51
C LEU A 252 -12.84 0.32 2.78
N LYS A 253 -13.95 0.44 3.51
CA LYS A 253 -14.04 1.25 4.73
C LYS A 253 -13.98 0.38 5.98
N SER A 254 -13.48 0.94 7.07
CA SER A 254 -13.49 0.26 8.37
C SER A 254 -14.93 0.00 8.83
N GLY A 255 -15.18 -1.19 9.37
CA GLY A 255 -16.51 -1.62 9.79
C GLY A 255 -17.40 -2.14 8.67
N SER A 256 -16.94 -2.15 7.41
CA SER A 256 -17.69 -2.75 6.31
C SER A 256 -17.95 -4.23 6.58
N LYS A 257 -19.21 -4.63 6.37
CA LYS A 257 -19.68 -6.02 6.45
C LYS A 257 -19.78 -6.57 5.03
N LEU A 258 -18.97 -7.56 4.73
CA LEU A 258 -18.88 -8.16 3.40
C LEU A 258 -19.47 -9.56 3.39
N ILE A 259 -20.15 -9.91 2.31
CA ILE A 259 -20.64 -11.27 2.03
C ILE A 259 -20.02 -11.75 0.72
N ILE A 260 -19.48 -12.95 0.75
CA ILE A 260 -18.94 -13.61 -0.43
C ILE A 260 -19.95 -14.63 -0.95
N ARG A 261 -20.28 -14.54 -2.23
CA ARG A 261 -21.10 -15.54 -2.92
C ARG A 261 -20.31 -16.13 -4.08
N LEU A 262 -20.28 -17.45 -4.16
CA LEU A 262 -19.69 -18.15 -5.30
C LEU A 262 -20.44 -17.82 -6.59
N GLY A 263 -19.71 -17.74 -7.70
CA GLY A 263 -20.25 -17.39 -9.01
C GLY A 263 -19.44 -16.28 -9.68
N ARG A 264 -19.48 -16.26 -11.02
CA ARG A 264 -18.79 -15.24 -11.82
C ARG A 264 -19.55 -13.92 -11.85
N ALA A 265 -18.83 -12.81 -12.01
CA ALA A 265 -19.41 -11.52 -12.36
C ALA A 265 -20.13 -11.61 -13.72
N SER A 266 -21.20 -10.84 -13.90
CA SER A 266 -21.91 -10.78 -15.18
C SER A 266 -21.06 -10.04 -16.20
N ARG A 267 -20.95 -10.57 -17.42
CA ARG A 267 -20.27 -9.89 -18.52
C ARG A 267 -21.16 -8.79 -19.10
N ARG A 268 -20.57 -7.87 -19.85
CA ARG A 268 -21.31 -6.82 -20.56
C ARG A 268 -22.36 -7.48 -21.49
N GLY A 269 -23.63 -7.13 -21.29
CA GLY A 269 -24.75 -7.72 -22.04
C GLY A 269 -25.37 -8.98 -21.41
N GLU A 270 -24.83 -9.45 -20.28
CA GLU A 270 -25.44 -10.48 -19.44
C GLU A 270 -26.25 -9.84 -18.30
N TYR A 271 -27.44 -10.38 -18.04
CA TYR A 271 -28.34 -9.95 -16.98
C TYR A 271 -28.61 -11.14 -16.06
N ARG A 272 -28.60 -10.90 -14.74
CA ARG A 272 -29.07 -11.90 -13.79
C ARG A 272 -30.56 -11.75 -13.59
N ILE A 273 -31.28 -12.84 -13.80
CA ILE A 273 -32.71 -12.93 -13.55
C ILE A 273 -32.93 -13.89 -12.39
N LYS A 274 -33.79 -13.47 -11.45
CA LYS A 274 -34.32 -14.35 -10.40
C LYS A 274 -35.71 -14.78 -10.84
N LEU A 275 -35.91 -16.09 -10.93
CA LEU A 275 -37.19 -16.70 -11.27
C LEU A 275 -37.90 -17.08 -9.97
N TYR A 276 -39.15 -16.65 -9.86
CA TYR A 276 -40.04 -16.97 -8.75
C TYR A 276 -41.25 -17.71 -9.31
N LEU A 277 -41.65 -18.79 -8.63
CA LEU A 277 -42.89 -19.51 -8.91
C LEU A 277 -44.00 -18.91 -8.04
N LEU A 278 -45.03 -18.39 -8.68
CA LEU A 278 -46.24 -17.93 -8.00
C LEU A 278 -47.26 -19.07 -7.90
N GLN A 279 -47.69 -19.39 -6.68
CA GLN A 279 -48.71 -20.40 -6.39
C GLN A 279 -49.91 -19.73 -5.72
N VAL A 280 -51.00 -19.58 -6.49
CA VAL A 280 -52.17 -18.78 -6.11
C VAL A 280 -52.95 -19.38 -4.92
N ASN A 281 -52.80 -20.68 -4.66
CA ASN A 281 -53.57 -21.42 -3.65
C ASN A 281 -52.72 -21.92 -2.46
N ASN A 282 -51.51 -21.40 -2.27
CA ASN A 282 -50.60 -21.82 -1.21
C ASN A 282 -50.33 -20.66 -0.23
N THR A 283 -50.13 -20.98 1.05
CA THR A 283 -49.75 -20.00 2.08
C THR A 283 -48.41 -19.34 1.78
N GLU A 284 -47.45 -20.08 1.19
CA GLU A 284 -46.27 -19.52 0.54
C GLU A 284 -46.55 -19.29 -0.95
N PHE A 285 -47.03 -18.09 -1.28
CA PHE A 285 -47.51 -17.75 -2.63
C PHE A 285 -46.41 -17.43 -3.64
N CYS A 286 -45.17 -17.20 -3.20
CA CYS A 286 -44.06 -16.78 -4.05
C CYS A 286 -42.76 -17.48 -3.63
N ASN A 287 -42.41 -18.53 -4.36
CA ASN A 287 -41.24 -19.36 -4.06
C ASN A 287 -40.09 -19.04 -5.02
N PHE A 288 -38.91 -18.77 -4.48
CA PHE A 288 -37.71 -18.63 -5.30
C PHE A 288 -37.39 -19.97 -5.97
N MET A 289 -37.28 -19.97 -7.30
CA MET A 289 -36.95 -21.16 -8.07
C MET A 289 -35.46 -21.24 -8.35
N MET A 290 -34.95 -20.25 -9.08
CA MET A 290 -33.56 -20.22 -9.51
C MET A 290 -33.10 -18.80 -9.82
N GLU A 291 -31.79 -18.62 -9.85
CA GLU A 291 -31.13 -17.45 -10.40
C GLU A 291 -30.35 -17.90 -11.65
N SER A 292 -30.57 -17.22 -12.78
CA SER A 292 -29.93 -17.53 -14.06
C SER A 292 -29.28 -16.29 -14.67
N ILE A 293 -28.20 -16.50 -15.44
CA ILE A 293 -27.53 -15.45 -16.21
C ILE A 293 -28.01 -15.58 -17.66
N VAL A 294 -28.70 -14.55 -18.16
CA VAL A 294 -29.20 -14.49 -19.54
C VAL A 294 -28.43 -13.43 -20.33
N ALA A 295 -28.00 -13.77 -21.53
CA ALA A 295 -27.45 -12.79 -22.45
C ALA A 295 -28.60 -12.10 -23.20
N LYS A 296 -28.53 -10.78 -23.37
CA LYS A 296 -29.43 -10.07 -24.28
C LYS A 296 -29.12 -10.53 -25.71
N ALA A 297 -30.09 -11.17 -26.35
CA ALA A 297 -29.96 -11.62 -27.74
C ALA A 297 -29.62 -10.42 -28.65
N LYS A 298 -28.66 -10.62 -29.56
CA LYS A 298 -28.47 -9.68 -30.67
C LYS A 298 -29.65 -9.85 -31.63
N PRO A 299 -30.17 -8.78 -32.27
CA PRO A 299 -31.37 -8.85 -33.11
C PRO A 299 -31.33 -9.85 -34.29
N ASN A 300 -30.20 -10.51 -34.56
CA ASN A 300 -29.99 -11.30 -35.78
C ASN A 300 -29.87 -12.83 -35.55
N GLU A 301 -30.18 -13.34 -34.36
CA GLU A 301 -30.08 -14.79 -34.05
C GLU A 301 -31.40 -15.37 -33.53
N ILE A 302 -32.52 -14.97 -34.14
CA ILE A 302 -33.78 -15.72 -34.04
C ILE A 302 -34.10 -16.23 -35.45
N THR A 303 -33.61 -17.42 -35.76
CA THR A 303 -34.04 -18.28 -36.87
C THR A 303 -34.36 -19.65 -36.30
#